data_AF-A0A8J8Q5N1-F1
#
_entry.id   AF-A0A8J8Q5N1-F1
#
_cell.length_a   1.000
_cell.length_b   1.000
_cell.length_c   1.000
_cell.angle_alpha   90.00
_cell.angle_beta   90.00
_cell.angle_gamma   90.00
#
_symmetry.space_group_name_H-M   'P 1'
#
loop_
_entity.id
_entity.type
_entity.pdbx_description
1 polymer ?
#
loop_
_entity_poly.entity_id
_entity_poly.type
_entity_poly.pdbx_seq_one_letter_code
_entity_poly.pdbx_strand_id
1 'polypeptide(L)'
;MAEEQEPPRLGFGTEVYTEDGTKVGRIRGFDEEGFYVTVRDGLEGMSVQHVRSGKNLGEAELMWRCLECGEMGDLKDDLPENCPSCGAEREELYYWTED
;
A
#
# COMPACT_ATOMS: atom_id res chain seq x y z
N MET A 1 -33.65 18.10 -28.91
CA MET A 1 -33.30 19.03 -27.84
C MET A 1 -32.37 18.26 -26.94
N ALA A 2 -31.07 18.57 -26.97
CA ALA A 2 -30.11 17.92 -26.08
C ALA A 2 -30.25 18.60 -24.72
N GLU A 3 -30.65 17.84 -23.70
CA GLU A 3 -30.49 18.29 -22.31
C GLU A 3 -28.99 18.42 -22.07
N GLU A 4 -28.47 19.64 -22.12
CA GLU A 4 -27.20 19.98 -21.49
C GLU A 4 -27.42 19.83 -20.00
N GLN A 5 -27.24 18.61 -19.52
CA GLN A 5 -27.21 18.31 -18.09
C GLN A 5 -26.02 19.09 -17.53
N GLU A 6 -26.29 20.18 -16.80
CA GLU A 6 -25.28 20.90 -16.06
C GLU A 6 -24.45 19.87 -15.28
N PRO A 7 -23.11 19.83 -15.47
CA PRO A 7 -22.31 18.80 -14.85
C PRO A 7 -22.55 18.87 -13.34
N PRO A 8 -22.90 17.74 -12.69
CA PRO A 8 -23.19 17.74 -11.28
C PRO A 8 -22.01 18.36 -10.53
N ARG A 9 -22.29 19.35 -9.67
CA ARG A 9 -21.27 19.93 -8.82
C ARG A 9 -20.85 18.90 -7.78
N LEU A 10 -19.81 18.14 -8.11
CA LEU A 10 -19.19 17.18 -7.22
C LEU A 10 -18.35 17.94 -6.18
N GLY A 11 -18.52 17.58 -4.90
CA GLY A 11 -17.81 18.20 -3.79
C GLY A 11 -17.35 17.17 -2.77
N PHE A 12 -16.61 17.65 -1.77
CA PHE A 12 -16.23 16.80 -0.64
C PHE A 12 -17.48 16.25 0.06
N GLY A 13 -17.46 14.96 0.38
CA GLY A 13 -18.58 14.27 1.02
C GLY A 13 -19.70 13.84 0.07
N THR A 14 -19.66 14.20 -1.22
CA THR A 14 -20.65 13.73 -2.20
C THR A 14 -20.63 12.20 -2.26
N GLU A 15 -21.81 11.59 -2.22
CA GLU A 15 -21.97 10.14 -2.28
C GLU A 15 -21.85 9.65 -3.72
N VAL A 16 -21.11 8.54 -3.90
CA VAL A 16 -20.84 7.94 -5.21
C VAL A 16 -21.46 6.56 -5.25
N TYR A 17 -22.12 6.26 -6.36
CA TYR A 17 -22.86 5.02 -6.60
C TYR A 17 -22.42 4.41 -7.94
N THR A 18 -22.50 3.09 -8.08
CA THR A 18 -22.35 2.39 -9.36
C THR A 18 -23.60 2.60 -10.21
N GLU A 19 -23.54 2.23 -11.49
CA GLU A 19 -24.70 2.25 -12.39
C GLU A 19 -25.86 1.40 -11.86
N ASP A 20 -25.56 0.26 -11.23
CA ASP A 20 -26.55 -0.61 -10.57
C ASP A 20 -27.14 -0.02 -9.28
N GLY A 21 -26.76 1.21 -8.90
CA GLY A 21 -27.21 1.88 -7.68
C GLY A 21 -26.48 1.44 -6.41
N THR A 22 -25.39 0.68 -6.53
CA THR A 22 -24.63 0.22 -5.37
C THR A 22 -23.74 1.34 -4.83
N LYS A 23 -23.84 1.66 -3.55
CA LYS A 23 -23.11 2.79 -2.94
C LYS A 23 -21.62 2.52 -2.77
N VAL A 24 -20.79 3.14 -3.60
CA VAL A 24 -19.32 3.04 -3.57
C VAL A 24 -18.73 3.70 -2.32
N GLY A 25 -19.13 4.94 -2.03
CA GLY A 25 -18.53 5.70 -0.94
C GLY A 25 -18.82 7.20 -0.99
N ARG A 26 -17.91 8.00 -0.45
CA ARG A 26 -17.96 9.48 -0.50
C ARG A 26 -16.65 10.08 -1.01
N ILE A 27 -16.74 11.19 -1.74
CA ILE A 27 -15.56 11.91 -2.26
C ILE A 27 -14.77 12.53 -1.08
N ARG A 28 -13.47 12.26 -1.02
CA ARG A 28 -12.56 12.77 0.02
C ARG A 28 -11.51 13.74 -0.50
N GLY A 29 -11.41 13.94 -1.81
CA GLY A 29 -10.33 14.71 -2.43
C GLY A 29 -10.49 14.86 -3.93
N PHE A 30 -9.80 15.85 -4.46
CA PHE A 30 -9.67 16.15 -5.89
C PHE A 30 -8.20 16.44 -6.19
N ASP A 31 -7.79 16.15 -7.41
CA ASP A 31 -6.48 16.50 -7.98
C ASP A 31 -6.66 16.82 -9.48
N GLU A 32 -5.58 17.17 -10.18
CA GLU A 32 -5.57 17.45 -11.62
C GLU A 32 -6.06 16.25 -12.46
N GLU A 33 -5.92 15.03 -11.94
CA GLU A 33 -6.37 13.81 -12.60
C GLU A 33 -7.81 13.37 -12.26
N GLY A 34 -8.46 13.94 -11.23
CA GLY A 34 -9.83 13.55 -10.87
C GLY A 34 -10.17 13.64 -9.38
N PHE A 35 -10.88 12.62 -8.86
CA PHE A 35 -11.35 12.60 -7.46
C PHE A 35 -11.16 11.24 -6.78
N TYR A 36 -11.03 11.27 -5.45
CA TYR A 36 -10.78 10.08 -4.63
C TYR A 36 -12.02 9.73 -3.79
N VAL A 37 -12.37 8.44 -3.72
CA VAL A 37 -13.51 7.92 -2.94
C VAL A 37 -13.00 6.89 -1.94
N THR A 38 -13.48 6.95 -0.69
CA THR A 38 -13.26 5.87 0.29
C THR A 38 -14.28 4.77 0.04
N VAL A 39 -13.82 3.61 -0.42
CA VAL A 39 -14.66 2.43 -0.68
C VAL A 39 -15.06 1.79 0.65
N ARG A 40 -16.33 1.41 0.80
CA ARG A 40 -16.81 0.65 1.97
C ARG A 40 -16.39 -0.82 1.85
N ASP A 41 -16.17 -1.47 2.99
CA ASP A 41 -15.90 -2.91 3.08
C ASP A 41 -16.97 -3.72 2.30
N GLY A 42 -16.55 -4.65 1.46
CA GLY A 42 -17.43 -5.49 0.64
C GLY A 42 -17.74 -4.99 -0.78
N LEU A 43 -17.18 -3.85 -1.20
CA LEU A 43 -17.13 -3.50 -2.62
C LEU A 43 -15.74 -3.80 -3.16
N GLU A 44 -15.65 -4.88 -3.94
CA GLU A 44 -14.55 -5.14 -4.85
C GLU A 44 -14.61 -4.08 -5.95
N GLY A 45 -14.23 -2.84 -5.63
CA GLY A 45 -13.67 -1.99 -6.68
C GLY A 45 -12.55 -2.80 -7.31
N MET A 46 -12.44 -2.83 -8.65
CA MET A 46 -11.18 -3.21 -9.28
C MET A 46 -10.16 -2.24 -8.72
N SER A 47 -9.52 -2.69 -7.65
CA SER A 47 -9.04 -1.80 -6.63
C SER A 47 -7.83 -1.09 -7.19
N VAL A 48 -7.39 -0.02 -6.53
CA VAL A 48 -6.06 0.53 -6.74
C VAL A 48 -4.95 -0.53 -6.50
N GLN A 49 -5.29 -1.76 -6.09
CA GLN A 49 -4.41 -2.93 -6.18
C GLN A 49 -4.10 -3.34 -7.63
N HIS A 50 -4.85 -2.89 -8.63
CA HIS A 50 -4.53 -3.11 -10.05
C HIS A 50 -3.45 -2.14 -10.55
N VAL A 51 -3.32 -0.94 -9.98
CA VAL A 51 -2.14 -0.06 -10.19
C VAL A 51 -0.93 -0.53 -9.35
N ARG A 52 -1.14 -1.44 -8.39
CA ARG A 52 -0.07 -2.15 -7.67
C ARG A 52 0.15 -3.58 -8.16
N SER A 53 -0.49 -4.00 -9.25
CA SER A 53 -0.27 -5.31 -9.85
C SER A 53 0.66 -5.22 -11.06
N GLY A 54 1.77 -4.49 -10.88
CA GLY A 54 3.03 -4.95 -11.43
C GLY A 54 3.56 -6.01 -10.49
N LYS A 55 3.40 -7.30 -10.85
CA LYS A 55 4.23 -8.35 -10.26
C LYS A 55 5.69 -7.89 -10.38
N ASN A 56 6.40 -7.70 -9.26
CA ASN A 56 7.80 -7.24 -9.09
C ASN A 56 8.07 -5.76 -8.68
N LEU A 57 7.25 -5.09 -7.85
CA LEU A 57 7.65 -3.82 -7.21
C LEU A 57 7.06 -3.72 -5.80
N GLY A 58 7.86 -4.03 -4.77
CA GLY A 58 7.52 -3.76 -3.37
C GLY A 58 7.48 -4.95 -2.40
N GLU A 59 8.13 -6.07 -2.70
CA GLU A 59 8.61 -6.96 -1.64
C GLU A 59 10.00 -6.44 -1.22
N ALA A 60 10.05 -5.53 -0.26
CA ALA A 60 11.28 -5.41 0.50
C ALA A 60 11.40 -6.75 1.25
N GLU A 61 12.22 -7.66 0.74
CA GLU A 61 12.56 -8.89 1.44
C GLU A 61 13.10 -8.45 2.81
N LEU A 62 12.37 -8.77 3.87
CA LEU A 62 12.81 -8.45 5.23
C LEU A 62 14.17 -9.14 5.43
N MET A 63 15.17 -8.36 5.79
CA MET A 63 16.51 -8.85 6.08
C MET A 63 16.91 -8.47 7.50
N TRP A 64 17.90 -9.16 8.03
CA TRP A 64 18.59 -8.73 9.23
C TRP A 64 19.97 -8.21 8.87
N ARG A 65 20.49 -7.29 9.69
CA ARG A 65 21.85 -6.78 9.58
C ARG A 65 22.52 -6.76 10.94
N CYS A 66 23.81 -7.11 10.97
CA CYS A 66 24.64 -7.04 12.17
C CYS A 66 25.21 -5.62 12.37
N LEU A 67 25.09 -5.10 13.59
CA LEU A 67 25.63 -3.80 13.98
C LEU A 67 27.17 -3.81 14.03
N GLU A 68 27.75 -4.91 14.50
CA GLU A 68 29.19 -5.04 14.74
C GLU A 68 30.01 -5.20 13.45
N CYS A 69 29.57 -6.06 12.53
CA CYS A 69 30.33 -6.39 11.31
C CYS A 69 29.63 -6.03 10.00
N GLY A 70 28.36 -5.62 10.05
CA GLY A 70 27.58 -5.26 8.87
C GLY A 70 27.09 -6.43 8.03
N GLU A 71 27.27 -7.68 8.47
CA GLU A 71 26.74 -8.87 7.79
C GLU A 71 25.22 -8.76 7.62
N MET A 72 24.71 -9.22 6.49
CA MET A 72 23.28 -9.19 6.17
C MET A 72 22.81 -10.58 5.77
N GLY A 73 21.56 -10.90 6.09
CA GLY A 73 20.95 -12.16 5.67
C GLY A 73 19.43 -12.11 5.63
N ASP A 74 18.84 -13.07 4.94
CA ASP A 74 17.40 -13.18 4.78
C ASP A 74 16.72 -13.42 6.13
N LEU A 75 15.62 -12.71 6.37
CA LEU A 75 14.78 -12.94 7.53
C LEU A 75 13.55 -13.77 7.12
N LYS A 76 13.66 -15.08 7.24
CA LYS A 76 12.56 -16.00 6.93
C LYS A 76 11.52 -16.07 8.05
N ASP A 77 11.98 -16.16 9.30
CA ASP A 77 11.11 -16.30 10.48
C ASP A 77 11.59 -15.42 11.66
N ASP A 78 12.85 -15.58 12.12
CA ASP A 78 13.40 -14.83 13.27
C ASP A 78 14.90 -14.49 13.07
N LEU A 79 15.48 -13.68 13.97
CA LEU A 79 16.90 -13.35 13.99
C LEU A 79 17.73 -14.54 14.49
N PRO A 80 18.93 -14.79 13.95
CA PRO A 80 19.80 -15.82 14.49
C PRO A 80 20.28 -15.45 15.92
N GLU A 81 20.59 -16.45 16.74
CA GLU A 81 21.08 -16.22 18.12
C GLU A 81 22.44 -15.50 18.15
N ASN A 82 23.25 -15.71 17.10
CA ASN A 82 24.53 -15.04 16.92
C ASN A 82 24.78 -14.70 15.44
N CYS A 83 25.55 -13.64 15.18
CA CYS A 83 26.03 -13.31 13.86
C CYS A 83 26.93 -14.44 13.31
N PRO A 84 26.65 -15.02 12.12
CA PRO A 84 27.46 -16.08 11.54
C PRO A 84 28.86 -15.61 11.10
N SER A 85 29.05 -14.30 10.92
CA SER A 85 30.29 -13.70 10.42
C SER A 85 31.26 -13.33 11.56
N CYS A 86 30.75 -12.71 12.63
CA CYS A 86 31.59 -12.21 13.74
C CYS A 86 31.27 -12.80 15.12
N GLY A 87 30.17 -13.57 15.26
CA GLY A 87 29.76 -14.16 16.54
C GLY A 87 29.05 -13.21 17.51
N ALA A 88 28.73 -11.98 17.09
CA ALA A 88 27.97 -11.04 17.91
C ALA A 88 26.63 -11.64 18.37
N GLU A 89 26.18 -11.29 19.57
CA GLU A 89 24.91 -11.75 20.14
C GLU A 89 23.69 -11.18 19.41
N ARG A 90 22.54 -11.83 19.56
CA ARG A 90 21.28 -11.43 18.90
C ARG A 90 20.89 -9.97 19.12
N GLU A 91 21.29 -9.37 20.24
CA GLU A 91 21.02 -7.96 20.57
C GLU A 91 21.73 -6.99 19.59
N GLU A 92 22.82 -7.44 18.98
CA GLU A 92 23.59 -6.71 17.97
C GLU A 92 23.09 -6.97 16.53
N LEU A 93 21.95 -7.64 16.38
CA LEU A 93 21.30 -7.91 15.09
C LEU A 93 19.97 -7.15 15.03
N TYR A 94 19.67 -6.52 13.89
CA TYR A 94 18.45 -5.73 13.73
C TYR A 94 17.79 -5.92 12.38
N TYR A 95 16.47 -5.69 12.32
CA TYR A 95 15.69 -5.75 11.10
C TYR A 95 16.02 -4.59 10.16
N TRP A 96 16.20 -4.91 8.88
CA TRP A 96 16.57 -3.97 7.82
C TRP A 96 15.81 -4.31 6.54
N THR A 97 15.37 -3.27 5.83
CA THR A 97 14.79 -3.36 4.48
C THR A 97 15.75 -2.69 3.51
N GLU A 98 16.11 -3.35 2.41
CA GLU A 98 16.87 -2.73 1.33
C GLU A 98 16.02 -1.61 0.67
N ASP A 99 16.64 -0.44 0.42
CA ASP A 99 16.03 0.73 -0.22
C ASP A 99 16.04 0.62 -1.75
#